data_AF-A0AAV6FY88-F1
#
_entry.id   AF-A0AAV6FY88-F1
#
_cell.length_a   1.000
_cell.length_b   1.000
_cell.length_c   1.000
_cell.angle_alpha   90.00
_cell.angle_beta   90.00
_cell.angle_gamma   90.00
#
_symmetry.space_group_name_H-M   'P 1'
#
loop_
_entity.id
_entity.type
_entity.pdbx_description
1 polymer ?
#
loop_
_entity_poly.entity_id
_entity_poly.type
_entity_poly.pdbx_seq_one_letter_code
_entity_poly.pdbx_strand_id
1 'polypeptide(L)'
;MYEGKHIHYSELDHKPLCSYSPKLCKQRRLNGYAFCIRHVLEDRSAPFRQCEYVAKYNSQRCTNPIPKAEDRRFGNEQEADFLL
;
A
#
# COMPACT_ATOMS: atom_id res chain seq x y z
N MET A 1 16.46 -5.57 -0.20
CA MET A 1 15.43 -4.53 0.02
C MET A 1 15.17 -3.87 -1.33
N TYR A 2 13.94 -3.89 -1.82
CA TYR A 2 13.62 -3.29 -3.13
C TYR A 2 13.64 -1.75 -2.97
N GLU A 3 14.48 -1.05 -3.71
CA GLU A 3 14.61 0.43 -3.60
C GLU A 3 13.65 1.20 -4.51
N GLY A 4 13.03 0.51 -5.48
CA GLY A 4 12.22 1.10 -6.54
C GLY A 4 13.06 1.56 -7.73
N LYS A 5 12.45 1.64 -8.92
CA LYS A 5 13.12 2.11 -10.15
C LYS A 5 12.96 3.62 -10.38
N HIS A 6 11.89 4.21 -9.85
CA HIS A 6 11.58 5.64 -10.00
C HIS A 6 11.45 6.27 -8.63
N ILE A 7 12.58 6.67 -8.04
CA ILE A 7 12.62 7.29 -6.72
C ILE A 7 12.31 8.78 -6.87
N HIS A 8 11.27 9.23 -6.17
CA HIS A 8 10.93 10.64 -6.06
C HIS A 8 11.27 11.15 -4.66
N TYR A 9 11.52 12.44 -4.51
CA TYR A 9 11.87 13.06 -3.24
C TYR A 9 10.87 14.17 -2.88
N SER A 10 10.62 14.35 -1.57
CA SER A 10 9.82 15.46 -1.07
C SER A 10 10.60 16.76 -1.17
N GLU A 11 9.96 17.83 -1.66
CA GLU A 11 10.56 19.17 -1.70
C GLU A 11 10.74 19.78 -0.30
N LEU A 12 9.96 19.33 0.69
CA LEU A 12 9.96 19.90 2.04
C LEU A 12 11.11 19.38 2.92
N ASP A 13 11.45 18.11 2.76
CA ASP A 13 12.32 17.37 3.69
C ASP A 13 13.33 16.45 2.99
N HIS A 14 13.30 16.41 1.65
CA HIS A 14 14.20 15.61 0.82
C HIS A 14 14.21 14.10 1.15
N LYS A 15 13.18 13.57 1.83
CA LYS A 15 13.05 12.12 2.03
C LYS A 15 12.43 11.45 0.81
N PRO A 16 12.77 10.18 0.57
CA PRO A 16 12.24 9.44 -0.56
C PRO A 16 10.74 9.15 -0.41
N LEU A 17 10.03 9.30 -1.52
CA LEU A 17 8.60 9.08 -1.68
C LEU A 17 8.33 7.75 -2.38
N CYS A 18 7.05 7.39 -2.45
CA CYS A 18 6.60 6.19 -3.12
C CYS A 18 7.13 6.08 -4.56
N SER A 19 7.73 4.94 -4.90
CA SER A 19 8.43 4.72 -6.17
C SER A 19 7.52 4.26 -7.31
N TYR A 20 6.26 4.72 -7.30
CA TYR A 20 5.25 4.29 -8.27
C TYR A 20 5.48 4.99 -9.62
N SER A 21 5.70 4.19 -10.67
CA SER A 21 6.13 4.66 -11.99
C SER A 21 5.06 5.38 -12.81
N PRO A 22 3.81 4.88 -12.90
CA PRO A 22 2.82 5.45 -13.83
C PRO A 22 2.40 6.89 -13.54
N LYS A 23 2.48 7.32 -12.27
CA LYS A 23 2.15 8.68 -11.84
C LYS A 23 2.93 9.02 -10.57
N LEU A 24 3.40 10.26 -10.48
CA LEU A 24 4.10 10.76 -9.30
C LEU A 24 3.22 10.61 -8.05
N CYS A 25 3.63 9.73 -7.14
CA CYS A 25 2.96 9.54 -5.87
C CYS A 25 3.67 10.33 -4.78
N LYS A 26 3.01 11.37 -4.26
CA LYS A 26 3.53 12.23 -3.18
C LYS A 26 3.45 11.60 -1.77
N GLN A 27 3.07 10.33 -1.67
CA GLN A 27 2.92 9.62 -0.39
C GLN A 27 4.26 9.08 0.10
N ARG A 28 4.39 8.93 1.43
CA ARG A 28 5.57 8.36 2.06
C ARG A 28 5.70 6.87 1.78
N ARG A 29 6.94 6.41 1.74
CA ARG A 29 7.26 4.97 1.72
C ARG A 29 6.87 4.33 3.05
N LEU A 30 6.34 3.12 3.00
CA LEU A 30 6.21 2.28 4.18
C LEU A 30 7.61 1.90 4.68
N ASN A 31 7.74 1.72 5.99
CA ASN A 31 9.01 1.34 6.60
C ASN A 31 9.53 0.01 6.04
N GLY A 32 10.71 0.04 5.44
CA GLY A 32 11.33 -1.13 4.80
C GLY A 32 10.88 -1.41 3.35
N TYR A 33 10.03 -0.56 2.75
CA TYR A 33 9.52 -0.74 1.38
C TYR A 33 9.80 0.48 0.49
N ALA A 34 9.77 0.28 -0.83
CA ALA A 34 9.91 1.37 -1.81
C ALA A 34 8.60 2.13 -2.10
N PHE A 35 7.47 1.66 -1.59
CA PHE A 35 6.13 2.13 -1.96
C PHE A 35 5.33 2.56 -0.72
N CYS A 36 4.32 3.43 -0.93
CA CYS A 36 3.32 3.74 0.09
C CYS A 36 2.34 2.59 0.26
N ILE A 37 1.49 2.64 1.29
CA ILE A 37 0.46 1.62 1.53
C ILE A 37 -0.38 1.35 0.27
N ARG A 38 -0.85 2.39 -0.43
CA ARG A 38 -1.69 2.21 -1.64
C ARG A 38 -0.99 1.52 -2.82
N HIS A 39 0.34 1.60 -2.91
CA HIS A 39 1.11 1.01 -4.00
C HIS A 39 2.02 -0.13 -3.55
N VAL A 40 1.90 -0.60 -2.30
CA VAL A 40 2.73 -1.70 -1.78
C VAL A 40 2.54 -3.00 -2.57
N LEU A 41 1.37 -3.16 -3.22
CA LEU A 41 1.05 -4.31 -4.08
C LEU A 41 1.86 -4.36 -5.38
N GLU A 42 2.53 -3.26 -5.77
CA GLU A 42 3.47 -3.25 -6.88
C GLU A 42 4.76 -4.03 -6.55
N ASP A 43 5.09 -4.13 -5.26
CA ASP A 43 6.18 -4.95 -4.78
C ASP A 43 5.71 -6.39 -4.52
N ARG A 44 5.96 -7.27 -5.49
CA ARG A 44 5.62 -8.70 -5.36
C ARG A 44 6.39 -9.41 -4.24
N SER A 45 7.53 -8.86 -3.82
CA SER A 45 8.32 -9.39 -2.71
C SER A 45 7.76 -8.99 -1.35
N ALA A 46 6.94 -7.93 -1.30
CA ALA A 46 6.34 -7.47 -0.07
C ALA A 46 5.33 -8.50 0.49
N PRO A 47 5.21 -8.63 1.82
CA PRO A 47 4.27 -9.51 2.47
C PRO A 47 2.87 -8.88 2.51
N PHE A 48 2.43 -8.28 1.40
CA PHE A 48 1.08 -7.73 1.23
C PHE A 48 0.38 -8.41 0.06
N ARG A 49 -0.94 -8.48 0.13
CA ARG A 49 -1.81 -9.00 -0.93
C ARG A 49 -3.06 -8.12 -1.03
N GLN A 50 -3.74 -8.14 -2.17
CA GLN A 50 -5.03 -7.46 -2.30
C GLN A 50 -6.07 -8.17 -1.42
N CYS A 51 -6.92 -7.39 -0.75
CA CYS A 51 -8.04 -7.91 0.01
C CYS A 51 -8.96 -8.76 -0.87
N GLU A 52 -9.30 -9.96 -0.40
CA GLU A 52 -10.19 -10.88 -1.12
C GLU A 52 -11.68 -10.58 -0.91
N TYR A 53 -12.00 -9.62 -0.04
CA TYR A 53 -13.38 -9.25 0.23
C TYR A 53 -14.08 -8.75 -1.04
N VAL A 54 -15.26 -9.32 -1.29
CA VAL A 54 -16.17 -8.91 -2.35
C VAL A 54 -17.40 -8.29 -1.69
N ALA A 55 -17.65 -7.02 -1.99
CA ALA A 55 -18.80 -6.31 -1.44
C ALA A 55 -20.12 -6.94 -1.93
N LYS A 56 -21.02 -7.26 -0.99
CA LYS A 56 -22.29 -7.95 -1.31
C LYS A 56 -23.24 -7.15 -2.19
N TYR A 57 -23.19 -5.81 -2.12
CA TYR A 57 -24.16 -4.94 -2.78
C TYR A 57 -23.84 -4.65 -4.24
N ASN A 58 -22.56 -4.63 -4.64
CA ASN A 58 -22.13 -4.32 -6.01
C ASN A 58 -21.17 -5.36 -6.60
N SER A 59 -20.90 -6.45 -5.89
CA SER A 59 -19.91 -7.49 -6.26
C SER A 59 -18.50 -6.94 -6.57
N GLN A 60 -18.16 -5.75 -6.08
CA GLN A 60 -16.85 -5.14 -6.30
C GLN A 60 -15.83 -5.73 -5.33
N ARG A 61 -14.68 -6.12 -5.88
CA ARG A 61 -13.52 -6.56 -5.10
C ARG A 61 -12.87 -5.37 -4.40
N CYS A 62 -12.54 -5.55 -3.13
CA CYS A 62 -11.75 -4.59 -2.39
C CYS A 62 -10.36 -4.43 -3.04
N THR A 63 -9.89 -3.20 -3.17
CA THR A 63 -8.55 -2.88 -3.72
C THR A 63 -7.53 -2.59 -2.63
N ASN A 64 -7.92 -2.68 -1.35
CA ASN A 64 -7.03 -2.39 -0.24
C ASN A 64 -5.96 -3.48 -0.09
N PRO A 65 -4.70 -3.10 0.21
CA PRO A 65 -3.65 -4.04 0.59
C PRO A 65 -3.90 -4.57 2.02
N ILE A 66 -3.69 -5.86 2.21
CA ILE A 66 -3.69 -6.52 3.52
C ILE A 66 -2.38 -7.30 3.73
N PRO A 67 -1.83 -7.36 4.96
CA PRO A 67 -0.67 -8.20 5.25
C PRO A 67 -0.96 -9.67 4.98
N LYS A 68 -0.01 -10.40 4.37
CA LYS A 68 -0.12 -11.86 4.13
C LYS A 68 -0.16 -12.67 5.44
N ALA A 69 0.45 -12.16 6.50
CA ALA A 69 0.53 -12.82 7.79
C ALA A 69 -0.75 -12.73 8.62
N GLU A 70 -1.64 -11.77 8.31
CA GLU A 70 -2.89 -11.59 9.01
C GLU A 70 -4.04 -12.12 8.17
N ASP A 71 -4.39 -13.40 8.37
CA ASP A 71 -5.70 -13.96 8.00
C ASP A 71 -6.82 -13.44 8.94
N ARG A 72 -6.53 -12.35 9.68
CA ARG A 72 -7.42 -11.79 10.67
C ARG A 72 -8.34 -10.81 9.95
N ARG A 73 -9.47 -11.35 9.45
CA ARG A 73 -10.70 -10.65 9.04
C ARG A 73 -10.63 -9.13 9.21
N PHE A 74 -10.05 -8.41 8.25
CA PHE A 74 -10.33 -6.98 8.05
C PHE A 74 -11.74 -6.87 7.43
N GLY A 75 -12.71 -7.36 8.19
CA GLY A 75 -14.11 -7.45 7.88
C GLY A 75 -14.88 -6.92 9.07
N ASN A 76 -14.60 -5.69 9.47
CA ASN A 76 -15.53 -4.84 10.20
C ASN A 76 -15.26 -3.41 9.75
N GLU A 77 -16.32 -2.68 9.44
CA GLU A 77 -16.35 -1.33 8.88
C GLU A 77 -15.82 -0.23 9.82
N GLN A 78 -15.00 -0.57 10.82
CA GLN A 78 -14.46 0.35 11.82
C GLN A 78 -13.00 -0.07 12.08
N GLU A 79 -12.10 0.89 12.27
CA GLU A 79 -10.64 0.72 12.46
C GLU A 79 -9.77 0.65 11.19
N ALA A 80 -10.05 1.49 10.19
CA ALA A 80 -9.08 1.87 9.15
C ALA A 80 -8.22 3.10 9.56
N ASP A 81 -8.08 3.38 10.86
CA ASP A 81 -7.46 4.60 11.37
C ASP A 81 -6.10 4.40 12.06
N PHE A 82 -5.54 3.18 12.05
CA PHE A 82 -4.25 2.92 12.71
C PHE A 82 -3.13 2.55 11.74
N LEU A 83 -2.96 3.35 10.69
CA LEU A 83 -1.70 3.45 9.93
C LEU A 83 -1.44 4.90 9.51
N LEU A 84 -1.61 5.85 10.44
CA LEU A 84 -1.07 7.21 10.36
C LEU A 84 0.29 7.29 11.07
#